data_AF-A0A7V9ASN8-F1
#
_entry.id   AF-A0A7V9ASN8-F1
#
_cell.length_a   1.000
_cell.length_b   1.000
_cell.length_c   1.000
_cell.angle_alpha   90.00
_cell.angle_beta   90.00
_cell.angle_gamma   90.00
#
_symmetry.space_group_name_H-M   'P 1'
#
loop_
_entity.id
_entity.type
_entity.pdbx_description
1 polymer ?
#
loop_
_entity_poly.entity_id
_entity_poly.type
_entity_poly.pdbx_seq_one_letter_code
_entity_poly.pdbx_strand_id
1 'polypeptide(L)'
;MAGEATPAQRSSRGRRARSEHEAEFGRIVAFSDGVLAIAITLLTLNLEVPDVSSSDSAALARGLGDLAPHFFAYALSFAVVGRMWLVHHRFFATLEGFDGRLMVANLVYLSLIVLVPFTSDLLGTYGEI
;
A
#
# COMPACT_ATOMS: atom_id res chain seq x y z
N MET A 1 -29.47 -14.29 -43.18
CA MET A 1 -29.34 -15.53 -42.39
C MET A 1 -28.39 -15.26 -41.23
N ALA A 2 -28.92 -14.90 -40.06
CA ALA A 2 -28.13 -14.79 -38.82
C ALA A 2 -28.14 -16.17 -38.17
N GLY A 3 -27.01 -16.87 -38.17
CA GLY A 3 -26.87 -18.16 -37.49
C GLY A 3 -27.02 -17.97 -35.99
N GLU A 4 -28.09 -18.49 -35.41
CA GLU A 4 -28.31 -18.48 -33.97
C GLU A 4 -27.25 -19.36 -33.29
N ALA A 5 -26.46 -18.77 -32.40
CA ALA A 5 -25.43 -19.49 -31.66
C ALA A 5 -26.05 -20.59 -30.79
N THR A 6 -25.57 -21.82 -30.95
CA THR A 6 -25.97 -23.04 -30.23
C THR A 6 -25.85 -22.84 -28.71
N PRO A 7 -26.70 -23.44 -27.86
CA PRO A 7 -26.67 -23.27 -26.40
C PRO A 7 -25.28 -23.48 -25.75
N ALA A 8 -24.46 -24.37 -26.30
CA ALA A 8 -23.09 -24.62 -25.85
C ALA A 8 -22.11 -23.45 -26.14
N GLN A 9 -22.33 -22.67 -27.20
CA GLN A 9 -21.53 -21.48 -27.50
C GLN A 9 -21.91 -20.29 -26.61
N ARG A 10 -23.17 -20.19 -26.18
CA ARG A 10 -23.62 -19.13 -25.25
C ARG A 10 -23.03 -19.32 -23.85
N SER A 11 -22.97 -20.56 -23.36
CA SER A 11 -22.43 -20.89 -22.03
C SER A 11 -20.90 -20.72 -21.96
N SER A 12 -20.16 -21.07 -23.01
CA SER A 12 -18.71 -20.88 -23.08
C SER A 12 -18.33 -19.39 -23.13
N ARG A 13 -19.11 -18.58 -23.84
CA ARG A 13 -18.91 -17.12 -23.93
C ARG A 13 -19.16 -16.43 -22.58
N GLY A 14 -20.21 -16.84 -21.85
CA GLY A 14 -20.48 -16.33 -20.50
C GLY A 14 -19.39 -16.70 -19.48
N ARG A 15 -18.86 -17.94 -19.55
CA ARG A 15 -17.73 -18.36 -18.72
C ARG A 15 -16.45 -17.57 -19.00
N ARG A 16 -16.16 -17.28 -20.28
CA ARG A 16 -15.00 -16.44 -20.67
C ARG A 16 -15.10 -15.02 -20.13
N ALA A 17 -16.25 -14.36 -20.35
CA ALA A 17 -16.45 -12.98 -19.87
C ALA A 17 -16.31 -12.88 -18.34
N ARG A 18 -16.85 -13.86 -17.60
CA ARG A 18 -16.67 -13.93 -16.14
C ARG A 18 -15.21 -14.13 -15.73
N SER A 19 -14.47 -15.03 -16.39
CA SER A 19 -13.05 -15.24 -16.09
C SER A 19 -12.18 -14.03 -16.41
N GLU A 20 -12.51 -13.28 -17.47
CA GLU A 20 -11.82 -12.04 -17.82
C GLU A 20 -12.05 -10.96 -16.74
N HIS A 21 -13.29 -10.84 -16.26
CA HIS A 21 -13.65 -9.89 -15.21
C HIS A 21 -13.00 -10.25 -13.85
N GLU A 22 -12.98 -11.53 -13.49
CA GLU A 22 -12.27 -12.04 -12.31
C GLU A 22 -10.75 -11.76 -12.40
N ALA A 23 -10.15 -11.94 -13.59
CA ALA A 23 -8.73 -11.65 -13.81
C ALA A 23 -8.41 -10.15 -13.75
N GLU A 24 -9.26 -9.30 -14.33
CA GLU A 24 -9.11 -7.84 -14.25
C GLU A 24 -9.20 -7.35 -12.81
N PHE A 25 -10.20 -7.83 -12.06
CA PHE A 25 -10.36 -7.53 -10.64
C PHE A 25 -9.10 -7.95 -9.84
N GLY A 26 -8.60 -9.16 -10.06
CA GLY A 26 -7.39 -9.64 -9.41
C GLY A 26 -6.15 -8.78 -9.70
N ARG A 27 -6.03 -8.24 -10.94
CA ARG A 27 -4.93 -7.33 -11.29
C ARG A 27 -4.98 -6.01 -10.54
N ILE A 28 -6.18 -5.45 -10.33
CA ILE A 28 -6.36 -4.19 -9.58
C ILE A 28 -5.96 -4.40 -8.12
N VAL A 29 -6.41 -5.49 -7.50
CA VAL A 29 -6.03 -5.82 -6.11
C VAL A 29 -4.51 -6.01 -5.98
N ALA A 30 -3.91 -6.77 -6.90
CA ALA A 30 -2.46 -6.99 -6.90
C ALA A 30 -1.65 -5.69 -7.10
N PHE A 31 -2.15 -4.78 -7.95
CA PHE A 31 -1.54 -3.46 -8.13
C PHE A 31 -1.59 -2.64 -6.84
N SER A 32 -2.75 -2.56 -6.20
CA SER A 32 -2.91 -1.85 -4.92
C SER A 32 -1.99 -2.44 -3.84
N ASP A 33 -1.97 -3.77 -3.69
CA ASP A 33 -1.11 -4.44 -2.71
C ASP A 33 0.38 -4.15 -2.95
N GLY A 34 0.81 -4.11 -4.23
CA GLY A 34 2.18 -3.72 -4.60
C GLY A 34 2.52 -2.30 -4.18
N VAL A 35 1.60 -1.35 -4.38
CA VAL A 35 1.81 0.06 -3.98
C VAL A 35 1.86 0.19 -2.45
N LEU A 36 0.97 -0.49 -1.71
CA LEU A 36 1.00 -0.48 -0.25
C LEU A 36 2.28 -1.11 0.29
N ALA A 37 2.75 -2.21 -0.29
CA ALA A 37 4.01 -2.84 0.08
C ALA A 37 5.20 -1.90 -0.09
N ILE A 38 5.28 -1.19 -1.23
CA ILE A 38 6.34 -0.19 -1.47
C ILE A 38 6.26 0.93 -0.43
N ALA A 39 5.07 1.50 -0.18
CA ALA A 39 4.91 2.56 0.81
C ALA A 39 5.38 2.13 2.22
N ILE A 40 5.06 0.90 2.63
CA ILE A 40 5.53 0.33 3.91
C ILE A 40 7.07 0.23 3.93
N THR A 41 7.70 -0.24 2.85
CA THR A 41 9.16 -0.37 2.80
C THR A 41 9.88 0.98 2.78
N LEU A 42 9.28 2.01 2.16
CA LEU A 42 9.86 3.36 2.12
C LEU A 42 9.89 4.01 3.50
N LEU A 43 8.96 3.68 4.40
CA LEU A 43 8.99 4.19 5.78
C LEU A 43 10.31 3.87 6.49
N THR A 44 10.88 2.70 6.26
CA THR A 44 12.14 2.28 6.88
C THR A 44 13.32 3.15 6.44
N LEU A 45 13.25 3.75 5.25
CA LEU A 45 14.31 4.63 4.74
C LEU A 45 14.39 5.96 5.51
N ASN A 46 13.33 6.35 6.22
CA ASN A 46 13.33 7.55 7.06
C ASN A 46 14.07 7.34 8.40
N LEU A 47 14.49 6.10 8.71
CA LEU A 47 15.32 5.81 9.88
C LEU A 47 16.78 5.97 9.52
N GLU A 48 17.28 7.20 9.67
CA GLU A 48 18.69 7.51 9.42
C GLU A 48 19.58 6.94 10.52
N VAL A 49 20.72 6.37 10.11
CA VAL A 49 21.74 5.92 11.05
C VAL A 49 22.47 7.15 11.58
N PRO A 50 22.58 7.33 12.91
CA PRO A 50 23.28 8.49 13.48
C PRO A 50 24.75 8.55 12.99
N ASP A 51 25.17 9.72 12.51
CA ASP A 51 26.56 9.95 12.12
C ASP A 51 27.43 10.15 13.37
N VAL A 52 27.95 9.04 13.89
CA VAL A 52 28.85 9.05 15.05
C VAL A 52 30.30 9.06 14.55
N SER A 53 30.96 10.22 14.71
CA SER A 53 32.33 10.49 14.26
C SER A 53 33.43 9.66 14.94
N SER A 54 33.07 8.79 15.89
CA SER A 54 34.00 7.95 16.64
C SER A 54 33.40 6.57 16.85
N SER A 55 34.19 5.51 16.69
CA SER A 55 33.83 4.12 17.04
C SER A 55 33.65 3.89 18.55
N ASP A 56 33.26 4.94 19.29
CA ASP A 56 32.94 4.90 20.70
C ASP A 56 31.50 4.42 20.90
N SER A 57 31.35 3.28 21.56
CA SER A 57 30.06 2.66 21.88
C SER A 57 29.14 3.60 22.69
N ALA A 58 29.69 4.51 23.50
CA ALA A 58 28.90 5.47 24.26
C ALA A 58 28.35 6.62 23.38
N ALA A 59 29.06 7.00 22.32
CA ALA A 59 28.57 7.95 21.32
C ALA A 59 27.42 7.33 20.50
N LEU A 60 27.58 6.06 20.08
CA LEU A 60 26.52 5.31 19.39
C LEU A 60 25.26 5.17 20.24
N ALA A 61 25.40 4.80 21.52
CA ALA A 61 24.26 4.63 22.42
C ALA A 61 23.45 5.94 22.60
N ARG A 62 24.13 7.09 22.65
CA ARG A 62 23.48 8.41 22.71
C ARG A 62 22.76 8.74 21.40
N GLY A 63 23.44 8.61 20.26
CA GLY A 63 22.82 8.85 18.96
C GLY A 63 21.61 7.96 18.70
N LEU A 64 21.61 6.71 19.19
CA LEU A 64 20.46 5.82 19.10
C LEU A 64 19.29 6.25 20.02
N GLY A 65 19.61 6.85 21.18
CA GLY A 65 18.62 7.45 22.08
C GLY A 65 17.93 8.65 21.44
N ASP A 66 18.68 9.50 20.74
CA ASP A 66 18.15 10.66 20.03
C ASP A 66 17.25 10.27 18.83
N LEU A 67 17.39 9.06 18.30
CA LEU A 67 16.54 8.52 17.24
C LEU A 67 15.18 8.03 17.73
N ALA A 68 14.93 7.98 19.04
CA ALA A 68 13.68 7.44 19.60
C ALA A 68 12.39 8.12 19.07
N PRO A 69 12.31 9.47 18.90
CA PRO A 69 11.15 10.13 18.31
C PRO A 69 10.93 9.74 16.84
N HIS A 70 12.01 9.65 16.05
CA HIS A 70 11.95 9.19 14.65
C HIS A 70 11.48 7.74 14.56
N PHE A 71 11.97 6.87 15.44
CA PHE A 71 11.52 5.48 15.51
C PHE A 71 10.03 5.36 15.87
N PHE A 72 9.54 6.21 16.78
CA PHE A 72 8.12 6.25 17.12
C PHE A 72 7.28 6.73 15.93
N ALA A 73 7.68 7.80 15.24
CA ALA A 73 7.00 8.29 14.04
C ALA A 73 6.95 7.22 12.94
N TYR A 74 8.07 6.54 12.69
CA TYR A 74 8.15 5.38 11.81
C TYR A 74 7.16 4.27 12.22
N ALA A 75 7.19 3.83 13.49
CA ALA A 75 6.38 2.73 13.98
C ALA A 75 4.87 3.04 13.91
N LEU A 76 4.50 4.28 14.23
CA LEU A 76 3.12 4.76 14.10
C LEU A 76 2.68 4.76 12.63
N SER A 77 3.49 5.30 11.73
CA SER A 77 3.22 5.30 10.29
C SER A 77 3.11 3.89 9.72
N PHE A 78 4.01 2.98 10.12
CA PHE A 78 3.95 1.57 9.75
C PHE A 78 2.65 0.92 10.20
N ALA A 79 2.24 1.16 11.45
CA ALA A 79 0.98 0.63 11.99
C ALA A 79 -0.24 1.19 11.25
N VAL A 80 -0.23 2.47 10.86
CA VAL A 80 -1.30 3.11 10.08
C VAL A 80 -1.41 2.49 8.70
N VAL A 81 -0.31 2.43 7.93
CA VAL A 81 -0.32 1.86 6.57
C VAL A 81 -0.64 0.36 6.60
N GLY A 82 -0.08 -0.39 7.56
CA GLY A 82 -0.39 -1.80 7.75
C GLY A 82 -1.87 -2.04 8.10
N ARG A 83 -2.47 -1.18 8.93
CA ARG A 83 -3.91 -1.25 9.20
C ARG A 83 -4.74 -0.92 7.97
N MET A 84 -4.34 0.10 7.20
CA MET A 84 -5.01 0.45 5.93
C MET A 84 -4.93 -0.71 4.94
N TRP A 85 -3.80 -1.42 4.86
CA TRP A 85 -3.66 -2.66 4.09
C TRP A 85 -4.65 -3.75 4.53
N LEU A 86 -4.78 -4.00 5.84
CA LEU A 86 -5.76 -4.98 6.35
C LEU A 86 -7.21 -4.61 6.00
N VAL A 87 -7.56 -3.33 6.10
CA VAL A 87 -8.90 -2.83 5.74
C VAL A 87 -9.14 -2.96 4.25
N HIS A 88 -8.16 -2.55 3.43
CA HIS A 88 -8.19 -2.68 1.97
C HIS A 88 -8.39 -4.14 1.55
N HIS A 89 -7.58 -5.06 2.07
CA HIS A 89 -7.67 -6.47 1.74
C HIS A 89 -9.05 -7.06 2.10
N ARG A 90 -9.59 -6.72 3.27
CA ARG A 90 -10.95 -7.14 3.69
C ARG A 90 -12.05 -6.54 2.81
N PHE A 91 -11.93 -5.26 2.46
CA PHE A 91 -12.92 -4.58 1.61
C PHE A 91 -12.97 -5.22 0.22
N PHE A 92 -11.81 -5.45 -0.41
CA PHE A 92 -11.76 -6.10 -1.72
C PHE A 92 -12.18 -7.57 -1.68
N ALA A 93 -11.97 -8.29 -0.58
CA ALA A 93 -12.49 -9.64 -0.41
C ALA A 93 -14.04 -9.72 -0.41
N THR A 94 -14.74 -8.61 -0.14
CA THR A 94 -16.21 -8.55 -0.15
C THR A 94 -16.83 -8.05 -1.46
N LEU A 95 -16.01 -7.59 -2.41
CA LEU A 95 -16.50 -7.02 -3.66
C LEU A 95 -16.72 -8.12 -4.71
N GLU A 96 -17.89 -8.09 -5.37
CA GLU A 96 -18.24 -8.99 -6.47
C GLU A 96 -17.84 -8.46 -7.86
N GLY A 97 -17.35 -7.22 -7.91
CA GLY A 97 -16.96 -6.55 -9.15
C GLY A 97 -16.45 -5.13 -8.89
N PHE A 98 -16.00 -4.48 -9.97
CA PHE A 98 -15.38 -3.17 -9.92
C PHE A 98 -15.99 -2.27 -11.02
N ASP A 99 -16.14 -0.97 -10.74
CA ASP A 99 -16.57 0.03 -11.71
C ASP A 99 -15.52 1.16 -11.86
N GLY A 100 -15.66 1.98 -12.91
CA GLY A 100 -14.69 3.04 -13.18
C GLY A 100 -14.58 4.09 -12.07
N ARG A 101 -15.64 4.30 -11.27
CA ARG A 101 -15.61 5.24 -10.13
C ARG A 101 -14.79 4.67 -8.98
N LEU A 102 -14.92 3.36 -8.74
CA LEU A 102 -14.10 2.64 -7.77
C LEU A 102 -12.63 2.66 -8.17
N MET A 103 -12.30 2.68 -9.48
CA MET A 103 -10.89 2.84 -9.94
C MET A 103 -10.29 4.16 -9.51
N VAL A 104 -11.02 5.24 -9.78
CA VAL A 104 -10.56 6.59 -9.44
C VAL A 104 -10.45 6.72 -7.92
N ALA A 105 -11.43 6.21 -7.17
CA ALA A 105 -11.37 6.18 -5.71
C ALA A 105 -10.16 5.38 -5.20
N ASN A 106 -9.87 4.23 -5.80
CA ASN A 106 -8.68 3.43 -5.47
C ASN A 106 -7.39 4.20 -5.77
N LEU A 107 -7.28 4.88 -6.91
CA LEU A 107 -6.10 5.70 -7.23
C LEU A 107 -5.90 6.87 -6.25
N VAL A 108 -6.99 7.53 -5.85
CA VAL A 108 -6.94 8.59 -4.82
C VAL A 108 -6.50 8.00 -3.48
N TYR A 109 -7.05 6.86 -3.08
CA TYR A 109 -6.62 6.16 -1.87
C TYR A 109 -5.13 5.79 -1.90
N LEU A 110 -4.64 5.22 -3.00
CA LEU A 110 -3.24 4.84 -3.17
C LEU A 110 -2.29 6.05 -3.16
N SER A 111 -2.69 7.16 -3.79
CA SER A 111 -1.89 8.39 -3.76
C SER A 111 -1.77 8.98 -2.35
N LEU A 112 -2.84 8.92 -1.54
CA LEU A 112 -2.78 9.30 -0.13
C LEU A 112 -1.88 8.37 0.69
N ILE A 113 -1.90 7.06 0.43
CA ILE A 113 -0.98 6.12 1.09
C ILE A 113 0.49 6.44 0.79
N VAL A 114 0.81 6.70 -0.47
CA VAL A 114 2.20 6.98 -0.89
C VAL A 114 2.72 8.30 -0.33
N LEU A 115 1.85 9.20 0.13
CA LEU A 115 2.26 10.41 0.86
C LEU A 115 2.62 10.14 2.33
N VAL A 116 2.21 9.02 2.92
CA VAL A 116 2.47 8.73 4.34
C VAL A 116 3.97 8.72 4.67
N PRO A 117 4.86 8.05 3.89
CA PRO A 117 6.30 8.09 4.14
C PRO A 117 6.88 9.51 4.17
N PHE A 118 6.45 10.36 3.22
CA PHE A 118 6.85 11.77 3.20
C PHE A 118 6.39 12.52 4.45
N THR A 119 5.12 12.36 4.86
CA THR A 119 4.61 13.05 6.06
C THR A 119 5.25 12.55 7.35
N SER A 120 5.61 11.25 7.40
CA SER A 120 6.29 10.66 8.55
C SER A 120 7.69 11.22 8.72
N ASP A 121 8.41 11.40 7.61
CA ASP A 121 9.73 12.01 7.60
C ASP A 121 9.66 13.47 8.06
N LEU A 122 8.75 14.24 7.47
CA LEU A 122 8.51 15.63 7.84
C LEU A 122 8.22 15.80 9.34
N LEU A 123 7.40 14.92 9.92
CA LEU A 123 7.09 14.95 11.35
C LEU A 123 8.27 14.52 12.21
N GLY A 124 9.08 13.54 11.77
CA GLY A 124 10.29 13.15 12.46
C GLY A 124 11.31 14.30 12.51
N THR A 125 11.52 15.00 11.40
CA THR A 125 12.52 16.07 11.29
C THR A 125 12.08 17.40 11.94
N TYR A 126 10.80 17.77 11.83
CA TYR A 126 10.31 19.10 12.24
C TYR A 126 9.24 19.07 13.33
N GLY A 127 8.87 17.90 13.86
CA GLY A 127 7.84 17.76 14.90
C GLY A 127 8.26 18.27 16.28
N GLU A 128 9.55 18.56 16.47
CA GLU A 128 10.06 19.24 17.66
C GLU A 128 9.97 20.77 17.49
N ILE A 129 8.78 21.33 17.77
CA ILE A 129 8.56 22.76 18.05
C ILE A 129 8.02 22.89 19.47
#